data_AF-A0A5N9A6B3-F1
#
_entry.id   AF-A0A5N9A6B3-F1
#
_cell.length_a   1.000
_cell.length_b   1.000
_cell.length_c   1.000
_cell.angle_alpha   90.00
_cell.angle_beta   90.00
_cell.angle_gamma   90.00
#
_symmetry.space_group_name_H-M   'P 1'
#
loop_
_entity.id
_entity.type
_entity.pdbx_description
1 polymer ?
#
loop_
_entity_poly.entity_id
_entity_poly.type
_entity_poly.pdbx_seq_one_letter_code
_entity_poly.pdbx_strand_id
1 'polypeptide(L)'
;MRIPGEKRSPFPDECGNRAGVFAEAVRDGDMETAWAMLSKETRGMRMGVWATRNRIDMQDAYRAGYNPEHPYRGPMLEDFRKTVLSLWPLEDLTDLGISPTSYVDDLHAFTFLPFGMEDDSTEVEHGRAMNGLILPMLLEDGEWRVDLPGWRFLEVPGKA
;
A
#
# COMPACT_ATOMS: atom_id res chain seq x y z
N MET A 1 -3.43 -18.01 -3.05
CA MET A 1 -4.65 -17.23 -2.72
C MET A 1 -5.11 -16.57 -4.01
N ARG A 2 -6.41 -16.56 -4.34
CA ARG A 2 -6.91 -15.82 -5.51
C ARG A 2 -7.11 -14.35 -5.12
N ILE A 3 -6.46 -13.43 -5.82
CA ILE A 3 -6.65 -11.99 -5.62
C ILE A 3 -8.05 -11.62 -6.12
N PRO A 4 -8.90 -10.96 -5.30
CA PRO A 4 -10.23 -10.54 -5.74
C PRO A 4 -10.19 -9.55 -6.92
N GLY A 5 -11.28 -9.48 -7.68
CA GLY A 5 -11.44 -8.57 -8.81
C GLY A 5 -11.09 -9.16 -10.17
N GLU A 6 -11.20 -8.33 -11.20
CA GLU A 6 -10.96 -8.66 -12.60
C GLU A 6 -9.91 -7.75 -13.22
N LYS A 7 -9.05 -8.32 -14.07
CA LYS A 7 -8.07 -7.56 -14.83
C LYS A 7 -8.77 -6.87 -16.00
N ARG A 8 -8.62 -5.55 -16.10
CA ARG A 8 -9.14 -4.75 -17.23
C ARG A 8 -8.21 -4.76 -18.45
N SER A 9 -6.93 -5.05 -18.21
CA SER A 9 -5.85 -5.07 -19.19
C SER A 9 -4.89 -6.21 -18.86
N PRO A 10 -4.19 -6.78 -19.86
CA PRO A 10 -3.10 -7.74 -19.62
C PRO A 10 -1.78 -7.06 -19.23
N PHE A 11 -1.72 -5.72 -19.22
CA PHE A 11 -0.52 -4.93 -18.92
C PHE A 11 -0.61 -4.22 -17.57
N PRO A 12 0.53 -3.86 -16.96
CA PRO A 12 0.58 -2.93 -15.83
C PRO A 12 -0.13 -1.60 -16.15
N ASP A 13 -0.68 -0.97 -15.12
CA ASP A 13 -1.40 0.29 -15.24
C ASP A 13 -1.01 1.28 -14.13
N GLU A 14 -1.62 2.46 -14.15
CA GLU A 14 -1.34 3.53 -13.19
C GLU A 14 -1.52 3.08 -11.72
N CYS A 15 -2.51 2.23 -11.44
CA CYS A 15 -2.76 1.73 -10.10
C CYS A 15 -1.61 0.83 -9.63
N GLY A 16 -1.17 -0.10 -10.49
CA GLY A 16 0.00 -0.95 -10.25
C GLY A 16 1.30 -0.13 -10.08
N ASN A 17 1.51 0.85 -10.95
CA ASN A 17 2.68 1.74 -10.89
C ASN A 17 2.72 2.53 -9.58
N ARG A 18 1.56 3.04 -9.14
CA ARG A 18 1.42 3.74 -7.85
C ARG A 18 1.78 2.81 -6.68
N ALA A 19 1.37 1.55 -6.72
CA ALA A 19 1.72 0.59 -5.70
C ALA A 19 3.24 0.30 -5.66
N GLY A 20 3.88 0.20 -6.83
CA GLY A 20 5.34 0.07 -6.96
C GLY A 20 6.09 1.24 -6.32
N VAL A 21 5.71 2.48 -6.66
CA VAL A 21 6.32 3.70 -6.08
C VAL A 21 6.18 3.75 -4.56
N PHE A 22 5.06 3.26 -4.00
CA PHE A 22 4.90 3.18 -2.55
C PHE A 22 5.90 2.19 -1.92
N ALA A 23 6.06 1.02 -2.53
CA ALA A 23 7.01 0.01 -2.04
C ALA A 23 8.47 0.53 -2.10
N GLU A 24 8.83 1.19 -3.20
CA GLU A 24 10.14 1.84 -3.35
C GLU A 24 10.37 2.94 -2.31
N ALA A 25 9.38 3.79 -2.07
CA ALA A 25 9.47 4.85 -1.06
C ALA A 25 9.71 4.27 0.35
N VAL A 26 9.05 3.18 0.72
CA VAL A 26 9.29 2.48 1.99
C VAL A 26 10.69 1.87 2.03
N ARG A 27 11.12 1.22 0.94
CA ARG A 27 12.45 0.62 0.78
C ARG A 27 13.53 1.67 1.03
N ASP A 28 13.46 2.78 0.31
CA ASP A 28 14.46 3.84 0.31
C ASP A 28 14.36 4.76 1.54
N GLY A 29 13.30 4.59 2.33
CA GLY A 29 13.06 5.37 3.54
C GLY A 29 12.49 6.76 3.28
N ASP A 30 12.00 7.03 2.06
CA ASP A 30 11.23 8.22 1.73
C ASP A 30 9.80 8.11 2.29
N MET A 31 9.70 8.26 3.61
CA MET A 31 8.45 8.10 4.33
C MET A 31 7.49 9.26 4.14
N GLU A 32 7.96 10.41 3.66
CA GLU A 32 7.09 11.52 3.28
C GLU A 32 6.25 11.13 2.06
N THR A 33 6.91 10.60 1.01
CA THR A 33 6.23 10.08 -0.17
C THR A 33 5.32 8.91 0.20
N ALA A 34 5.84 7.90 0.91
CA ALA A 34 5.04 6.74 1.30
C ALA A 34 3.79 7.13 2.12
N TRP A 35 3.90 8.10 3.02
CA TRP A 35 2.78 8.60 3.81
C TRP A 35 1.74 9.34 2.96
N ALA A 36 2.17 10.16 2.00
CA ALA A 36 1.27 10.89 1.10
C ALA A 36 0.46 9.96 0.20
N MET A 37 0.95 8.75 -0.06
CA MET A 37 0.29 7.75 -0.90
C MET A 37 -0.80 6.96 -0.18
N LEU A 38 -0.91 7.07 1.15
CA LEU A 38 -1.93 6.39 1.94
C LEU A 38 -3.31 7.03 1.78
N SER A 39 -4.36 6.21 1.83
CA SER A 39 -5.74 6.69 1.90
C SER A 39 -5.95 7.55 3.16
N LYS A 40 -6.94 8.46 3.15
CA LYS A 40 -7.31 9.22 4.37
C LYS A 40 -7.62 8.27 5.54
N GLU A 41 -8.30 7.16 5.28
CA GLU A 41 -8.62 6.16 6.30
C GLU A 41 -7.37 5.49 6.88
N THR A 42 -6.45 5.03 6.02
CA THR A 42 -5.20 4.42 6.47
C THR A 42 -4.36 5.38 7.31
N ARG A 43 -4.26 6.65 6.88
CA ARG A 43 -3.58 7.70 7.66
C ARG A 43 -4.27 7.90 9.01
N GLY A 44 -5.59 8.05 9.01
CA GLY A 44 -6.41 8.18 10.22
C GLY A 44 -6.14 7.08 11.24
N MET A 45 -6.21 5.83 10.78
CA MET A 45 -5.95 4.65 11.60
C MET A 45 -4.52 4.62 12.13
N ARG A 46 -3.51 4.88 11.29
CA ARG A 46 -2.09 4.89 11.70
C ARG A 46 -1.81 5.97 12.74
N MET A 47 -2.34 7.18 12.55
CA MET A 47 -2.26 8.26 13.53
C MET A 47 -2.88 7.85 14.87
N GLY A 48 -4.08 7.27 14.85
CA GLY A 48 -4.77 6.82 16.07
C GLY A 48 -4.03 5.70 16.82
N VAL A 49 -3.51 4.70 16.11
CA VAL A 49 -2.71 3.63 16.72
C VAL A 49 -1.40 4.17 17.29
N TRP A 50 -0.72 5.04 16.56
CA TRP A 50 0.53 5.66 17.02
C TRP A 50 0.31 6.52 18.26
N ALA A 51 -0.72 7.38 18.25
CA ALA A 51 -1.09 8.22 19.38
C ALA A 51 -1.38 7.39 20.64
N THR A 52 -2.18 6.32 20.48
CA THR A 52 -2.56 5.44 21.58
C THR A 52 -1.35 4.72 22.19
N ARG A 53 -0.46 4.17 21.35
CA ARG A 53 0.74 3.45 21.82
C ARG A 53 1.72 4.36 22.57
N ASN A 54 1.82 5.62 22.14
CA ASN A 54 2.78 6.58 22.68
C ASN A 54 2.18 7.56 23.70
N ARG A 55 0.88 7.43 24.02
CA ARG A 55 0.13 8.31 24.93
C ARG A 55 0.20 9.79 24.49
N ILE A 56 0.06 10.03 23.19
CA ILE A 56 0.09 11.35 22.57
C ILE A 56 -1.35 11.85 22.36
N ASP A 57 -1.57 13.14 22.52
CA ASP A 57 -2.87 13.75 22.22
C ASP A 57 -3.25 13.52 20.75
N MET A 58 -4.51 13.17 20.51
CA MET A 58 -4.98 12.83 19.17
C MET A 58 -4.89 14.01 18.21
N GLN A 59 -5.04 15.25 18.68
CA GLN A 59 -4.86 16.45 17.87
C GLN A 59 -3.40 16.64 17.48
N ASP A 60 -2.45 16.35 18.37
CA ASP A 60 -1.02 16.42 18.04
C ASP A 60 -0.62 15.36 17.01
N ALA A 61 -1.14 14.14 17.14
CA ALA A 61 -0.93 13.09 16.14
C ALA A 61 -1.56 13.46 14.79
N TYR A 62 -2.78 14.03 14.80
CA TYR A 62 -3.43 14.51 13.59
C TYR A 62 -2.61 15.62 12.92
N ARG A 63 -2.16 16.63 13.67
CA ARG A 63 -1.32 17.70 13.15
C ARG A 63 0.02 17.17 12.62
N ALA A 64 0.65 16.22 13.29
CA ALA A 64 1.85 15.55 12.80
C ALA A 64 1.62 14.80 11.46
N GLY A 65 0.42 14.27 11.25
CA GLY A 65 0.04 13.61 10.01
C GLY A 65 -0.03 14.51 8.78
N TYR A 66 -0.24 15.82 8.96
CA TYR A 66 -0.46 16.78 7.86
C TYR A 66 0.50 17.97 7.85
N ASN A 67 1.24 18.21 8.92
CA ASN A 67 2.24 19.27 9.01
C ASN A 67 3.66 18.66 9.03
N PRO A 68 4.44 18.79 7.93
CA PRO A 68 5.82 18.28 7.85
C PRO A 68 6.76 18.89 8.89
N GLU A 69 6.48 20.11 9.36
CA GLU A 69 7.30 20.82 10.35
C GLU A 69 6.94 20.45 11.80
N HIS A 70 5.93 19.59 12.01
CA HIS A 70 5.52 19.22 13.35
C HIS A 70 6.60 18.38 14.05
N PRO A 71 6.92 18.62 15.34
CA PRO A 71 7.97 17.88 16.06
C PRO A 71 7.78 16.35 16.07
N TYR A 72 6.53 15.90 15.98
CA TYR A 72 6.16 14.48 15.94
C TYR A 72 6.13 13.85 14.54
N ARG A 73 6.35 14.62 13.47
CA ARG A 73 6.34 14.11 12.09
C ARG A 73 7.33 12.95 11.92
N GLY A 74 8.61 13.19 12.22
CA GLY A 74 9.67 12.20 12.11
C GLY A 74 9.41 10.92 12.91
N PRO A 75 9.16 11.01 14.24
CA PRO A 75 8.85 9.83 15.06
C PRO A 75 7.64 9.02 14.59
N MET A 76 6.60 9.70 14.09
CA MET A 76 5.41 9.03 13.55
C MET A 76 5.72 8.29 12.24
N LEU A 77 6.46 8.92 11.32
CA LEU A 77 6.86 8.29 10.07
C LEU A 77 7.83 7.12 10.29
N GLU A 78 8.70 7.22 11.28
CA GLU A 78 9.59 6.11 11.67
C GLU A 78 8.80 4.92 12.23
N ASP A 79 7.80 5.16 13.10
CA ASP A 79 6.90 4.11 13.58
C ASP A 79 6.08 3.48 12.45
N PHE A 80 5.62 4.29 11.49
CA PHE A 80 4.95 3.80 10.30
C PHE A 80 5.88 2.88 9.49
N ARG A 81 7.10 3.32 9.18
CA ARG A 81 8.08 2.49 8.45
C ARG A 81 8.36 1.18 9.17
N LYS A 82 8.58 1.23 10.49
CA LYS A 82 8.79 0.02 11.31
C LYS A 82 7.58 -0.92 11.24
N THR A 83 6.38 -0.39 11.26
CA THR A 83 5.15 -1.19 11.13
C THR A 83 5.09 -1.86 9.77
N VAL A 84 5.35 -1.13 8.68
CA VAL A 84 5.36 -1.71 7.33
C VAL A 84 6.43 -2.78 7.20
N LEU A 85 7.66 -2.50 7.63
CA LEU A 85 8.78 -3.44 7.55
C LEU A 85 8.64 -4.67 8.46
N SER A 86 7.78 -4.61 9.48
CA SER A 86 7.43 -5.80 10.28
C SER A 86 6.50 -6.76 9.55
N LEU A 87 5.82 -6.28 8.50
CA LEU A 87 4.94 -7.08 7.65
C LEU A 87 5.63 -7.48 6.34
N TRP A 88 6.44 -6.56 5.78
CA TRP A 88 7.19 -6.75 4.54
C TRP A 88 8.67 -6.43 4.80
N PRO A 89 9.49 -7.43 5.11
CA PRO A 89 10.94 -7.27 5.25
C PRO A 89 11.55 -6.49 4.09
N LEU A 90 12.62 -5.74 4.36
CA LEU A 90 13.24 -4.88 3.35
C LEU A 90 13.70 -5.66 2.09
N GLU A 91 14.15 -6.90 2.28
CA GLU A 91 14.52 -7.83 1.20
C GLU A 91 13.36 -8.10 0.23
N ASP A 92 12.12 -8.15 0.73
CA ASP A 92 10.93 -8.34 -0.08
C ASP A 92 10.52 -7.07 -0.84
N LEU A 93 11.07 -5.90 -0.49
CA LEU A 93 10.79 -4.64 -1.19
C LEU A 93 11.77 -4.36 -2.35
N THR A 94 12.66 -5.30 -2.65
CA THR A 94 13.69 -5.17 -3.69
C THR A 94 13.27 -5.93 -4.95
N ASP A 95 13.64 -5.43 -6.13
CA ASP A 95 13.40 -6.06 -7.44
C ASP A 95 11.93 -6.45 -7.68
N LEU A 96 11.02 -5.54 -7.34
CA LEU A 96 9.58 -5.71 -7.51
C LEU A 96 9.16 -5.43 -8.95
N GLY A 97 8.50 -6.41 -9.57
CA GLY A 97 7.75 -6.17 -10.80
C GLY A 97 6.37 -5.59 -10.50
N ILE A 98 5.64 -5.26 -11.57
CA ILE A 98 4.26 -4.78 -11.47
C ILE A 98 3.40 -5.71 -12.32
N SER A 99 2.42 -6.35 -11.70
CA SER A 99 1.44 -7.16 -12.43
C SER A 99 0.21 -6.33 -12.80
N PRO A 100 -0.57 -6.76 -13.81
CA PRO A 100 -1.84 -6.12 -14.14
C PRO A 100 -2.78 -6.10 -12.94
N THR A 101 -3.37 -4.94 -12.66
CA THR A 101 -4.21 -4.68 -11.50
C THR A 101 -5.51 -5.48 -11.56
N SER A 102 -5.93 -6.03 -10.42
CA SER A 102 -7.25 -6.66 -10.26
C SER A 102 -8.24 -5.66 -9.67
N TYR A 103 -9.23 -5.23 -10.46
CA TYR A 103 -10.23 -4.25 -10.04
C TYR A 103 -11.44 -4.96 -9.44
N VAL A 104 -11.84 -4.58 -8.23
CA VAL A 104 -13.07 -5.07 -7.59
C VAL A 104 -14.25 -4.26 -8.10
N ASP A 105 -14.09 -2.95 -8.18
CA ASP A 105 -15.03 -2.00 -8.79
C ASP A 105 -14.22 -0.82 -9.38
N ASP A 106 -14.86 0.34 -9.60
CA ASP A 106 -14.20 1.54 -10.13
C ASP A 106 -13.37 2.30 -9.09
N LEU A 107 -13.52 2.00 -7.81
CA LEU A 107 -12.88 2.68 -6.68
C LEU A 107 -11.89 1.78 -5.94
N HIS A 108 -12.04 0.46 -6.02
CA HIS A 108 -11.24 -0.50 -5.26
C HIS A 108 -10.51 -1.46 -6.18
N ALA A 109 -9.24 -1.66 -5.88
CA ALA A 109 -8.40 -2.57 -6.63
C ALA A 109 -7.38 -3.27 -5.73
N PHE A 110 -6.80 -4.35 -6.25
CA PHE A 110 -5.64 -5.02 -5.69
C PHE A 110 -4.52 -5.04 -6.72
N THR A 111 -3.37 -4.53 -6.32
CA THR A 111 -2.14 -4.59 -7.12
C THR A 111 -1.27 -5.69 -6.58
N PHE A 112 -0.63 -6.43 -7.48
CA PHE A 112 0.32 -7.48 -7.13
C PHE A 112 1.71 -7.12 -7.63
N LEU A 113 2.67 -7.09 -6.71
CA LEU A 113 4.07 -6.77 -6.98
C LEU A 113 4.89 -8.06 -6.81
N PRO A 114 5.15 -8.83 -7.89
CA PRO A 114 5.94 -10.06 -7.81
C PRO A 114 7.40 -9.78 -7.45
N PHE A 115 8.00 -10.65 -6.65
CA PHE A 115 9.43 -10.59 -6.30
C PHE A 115 10.31 -11.06 -7.46
N GLY A 116 11.47 -10.42 -7.64
CA GLY A 116 12.54 -10.86 -8.54
C GLY A 116 12.24 -10.64 -10.02
N MET A 117 11.48 -9.59 -10.36
CA MET A 117 11.14 -9.22 -11.74
C MET A 117 11.72 -7.84 -12.03
N GLU A 118 12.86 -7.78 -12.73
CA GLU A 118 13.51 -6.51 -13.12
C GLU A 118 12.95 -5.92 -14.44
N ASP A 119 12.10 -6.65 -15.18
CA ASP A 119 11.61 -6.22 -16.51
C ASP A 119 10.08 -6.21 -16.66
N ASP A 120 9.60 -5.04 -17.09
CA ASP A 120 8.21 -4.56 -17.20
C ASP A 120 7.35 -5.25 -18.30
N SER A 121 7.81 -6.36 -18.87
CA SER A 121 7.21 -6.91 -20.11
C SER A 121 6.96 -8.41 -20.14
N THR A 122 7.05 -9.12 -19.02
CA THR A 122 6.85 -10.57 -19.05
C THR A 122 5.37 -10.92 -18.83
N GLU A 123 4.67 -11.30 -19.91
CA GLU A 123 3.40 -12.01 -19.82
C GLU A 123 3.56 -13.16 -18.83
N VAL A 124 2.90 -13.06 -17.68
CA VAL A 124 2.88 -14.13 -16.69
C VAL A 124 1.99 -15.24 -17.26
N GLU A 125 2.62 -16.23 -17.89
CA GLU A 125 1.96 -17.47 -18.31
C GLU A 125 1.19 -18.08 -17.13
N HIS A 126 -0.02 -18.51 -17.43
CA HIS A 126 -0.99 -19.03 -16.46
C HIS A 126 -0.40 -20.15 -15.59
N GLY A 127 -0.51 -20.01 -14.26
CA GLY A 127 -0.56 -21.15 -13.33
C GLY A 127 0.63 -21.35 -12.40
N ARG A 128 1.66 -20.48 -12.41
CA ARG A 128 2.72 -20.56 -11.39
C ARG A 128 2.36 -19.72 -10.15
N ALA A 129 2.45 -20.33 -8.98
CA ALA A 129 2.40 -19.59 -7.72
C ALA A 129 3.64 -18.70 -7.64
N MET A 130 3.44 -17.38 -7.68
CA MET A 130 4.50 -16.38 -7.53
C MET A 130 4.37 -15.72 -6.16
N ASN A 131 5.51 -15.53 -5.50
CA ASN A 131 5.58 -14.75 -4.27
C ASN A 131 5.63 -13.27 -4.64
N GLY A 132 5.02 -12.43 -3.81
CA GLY A 132 4.97 -11.00 -4.04
C GLY A 132 4.07 -10.30 -3.02
N LEU A 133 4.01 -8.97 -3.13
CA LEU A 133 3.18 -8.13 -2.27
C LEU A 133 1.82 -7.93 -2.91
N ILE A 134 0.77 -8.03 -2.10
CA ILE A 134 -0.57 -7.61 -2.51
C ILE A 134 -0.89 -6.34 -1.75
N LEU A 135 -1.12 -5.26 -2.50
CA LEU A 135 -1.52 -3.97 -1.94
C LEU A 135 -2.97 -3.69 -2.30
N PRO A 136 -3.86 -3.47 -1.31
CA PRO A 136 -5.19 -2.94 -1.55
C PRO A 136 -5.08 -1.45 -1.90
N MET A 137 -5.84 -1.05 -2.90
CA MET A 137 -5.81 0.29 -3.47
C MET A 137 -7.21 0.90 -3.49
N LEU A 138 -7.30 2.19 -3.20
CA LEU A 138 -8.53 2.99 -3.21
C LEU A 138 -8.34 4.22 -4.11
N LEU A 139 -9.27 4.47 -5.02
CA LEU A 139 -9.31 5.71 -5.80
C LEU A 139 -9.95 6.82 -4.95
N GLU A 140 -9.13 7.77 -4.51
CA GLU A 140 -9.55 8.88 -3.66
C GLU A 140 -9.11 10.20 -4.30
N ASP A 141 -10.07 11.12 -4.48
CA ASP A 141 -9.84 12.44 -5.09
C ASP A 141 -9.16 12.36 -6.47
N GLY A 142 -9.45 11.30 -7.25
CA GLY A 142 -8.89 11.07 -8.58
C GLY A 142 -7.50 10.44 -8.59
N GLU A 143 -6.93 10.08 -7.44
CA GLU A 143 -5.62 9.42 -7.34
C GLU A 143 -5.74 8.07 -6.62
N TRP A 144 -5.02 7.06 -7.11
CA TRP A 144 -4.91 5.78 -6.40
C TRP A 144 -4.08 5.94 -5.13
N ARG A 145 -4.62 5.42 -4.02
CA ARG A 145 -4.03 5.43 -2.68
C ARG A 145 -3.88 4.02 -2.16
N VAL A 146 -2.83 3.78 -1.38
CA VAL A 146 -2.65 2.52 -0.65
C VAL A 146 -3.60 2.48 0.53
N ASP A 147 -4.43 1.45 0.58
CA ASP A 147 -5.50 1.30 1.56
C ASP A 147 -5.35 0.01 2.39
N LEU A 148 -4.49 0.07 3.40
CA LEU A 148 -4.14 -1.08 4.24
C LEU A 148 -5.27 -1.63 5.15
N PRO A 149 -6.30 -0.85 5.58
CA PRO A 149 -7.41 -1.38 6.37
C PRO A 149 -8.60 -1.85 5.52
N GLY A 150 -8.87 -1.26 4.36
CA GLY A 150 -10.16 -1.46 3.66
C GLY A 150 -10.41 -2.86 3.14
N TRP A 151 -9.36 -3.66 2.89
CA TRP A 151 -9.51 -5.05 2.46
C TRP A 151 -10.29 -5.93 3.46
N ARG A 152 -10.35 -5.52 4.74
CA ARG A 152 -11.11 -6.24 5.78
C ARG A 152 -12.63 -6.15 5.60
N PHE A 153 -13.11 -5.20 4.79
CA PHE A 153 -14.53 -4.95 4.59
C PHE A 153 -15.04 -5.40 3.22
N LEU A 154 -14.15 -5.91 2.35
CA LEU A 154 -14.57 -6.49 1.08
C LEU A 154 -15.18 -7.87 1.34
N GLU A 155 -16.51 -7.97 1.25
CA GLU A 155 -17.19 -9.25 1.11
C GLU A 155 -16.69 -9.92 -0.17
N VAL A 156 -15.84 -10.94 -0.03
CA VAL A 156 -15.41 -11.77 -1.16
C VAL A 156 -16.54 -12.78 -1.43
N PRO A 157 -17.25 -12.73 -2.58
CA PRO A 157 -18.30 -13.69 -2.87
C PRO A 157 -17.70 -15.11 -2.87
N GLY A 158 -18.24 -16.01 -2.03
CA GLY A 158 -17.87 -17.44 -2.00
C GLY A 158 -17.17 -17.95 -0.74
N LYS A 159 -17.08 -17.16 0.34
CA LYS A 159 -16.83 -17.72 1.69
C LYS A 159 -18.10 -17.62 2.54
N ALA A 160 -18.92 -18.67 2.48
CA ALA A 160 -19.87 -19.03 3.51
C ALA A 160 -19.25 -20.08 4.43
#